data_AF-A0A7G1H324-F1
#
_entry.id   AF-A0A7G1H324-F1
#
_cell.length_a   1.000
_cell.length_b   1.000
_cell.length_c   1.000
_cell.angle_alpha   90.00
_cell.angle_beta   90.00
_cell.angle_gamma   90.00
#
_symmetry.space_group_name_H-M   'P 1'
#
loop_
_entity.id
_entity.type
_entity.pdbx_description
1 polymer ?
#
loop_
_entity_poly.entity_id
_entity_poly.type
_entity_poly.pdbx_seq_one_letter_code
_entity_poly.pdbx_strand_id
1 'polypeptide(L)' 'MYDITDDLERARVDKVLKGFGFRIQKSVFECRLDRKNRDELIKET' A
#
# COMPACT_ATOMS: atom_id res chain seq x y z
N MET A 1 -3.18 7.42 3.13
CA MET A 1 -4.32 6.99 3.96
C MET A 1 -5.30 6.29 3.05
N TYR A 2 -5.78 5.11 3.42
CA TYR A 2 -6.81 4.38 2.67
C TYR A 2 -8.01 4.10 3.57
N ASP A 3 -9.20 4.00 3.00
CA ASP A 3 -10.40 3.60 3.74
C ASP A 3 -11.07 2.45 2.98
N ILE A 4 -10.81 1.23 3.43
CA ILE A 4 -11.27 0.00 2.81
C ILE A 4 -12.06 -0.75 3.87
N THR A 5 -13.35 -0.93 3.62
CA THR A 5 -14.28 -1.56 4.57
C THR A 5 -14.11 -3.08 4.58
N ASP A 6 -13.86 -3.67 3.41
CA ASP A 6 -13.66 -5.11 3.21
C ASP A 6 -12.31 -5.57 3.79
N ASP A 7 -12.35 -6.58 4.65
CA ASP A 7 -11.15 -7.10 5.32
C ASP A 7 -10.18 -7.81 4.38
N LEU A 8 -10.69 -8.50 3.35
CA LEU A 8 -9.87 -9.22 2.38
C LEU A 8 -9.14 -8.24 1.47
N GLU A 9 -9.83 -7.22 0.98
CA GLU A 9 -9.24 -6.16 0.18
C GLU A 9 -8.19 -5.37 0.98
N ARG A 10 -8.53 -5.02 2.23
CA ARG A 10 -7.61 -4.35 3.15
C ARG A 10 -6.36 -5.18 3.42
N ALA A 11 -6.49 -6.51 3.57
CA ALA A 11 -5.36 -7.41 3.75
C ALA A 11 -4.47 -7.50 2.50
N ARG A 12 -5.07 -7.47 1.30
CA ARG A 12 -4.32 -7.44 0.03
C ARG A 12 -3.50 -6.15 -0.09
N VAL A 13 -4.12 -5.00 0.15
CA VAL A 13 -3.44 -3.69 0.11
C VAL A 13 -2.32 -3.61 1.16
N ASP A 14 -2.56 -4.09 2.39
CA ASP A 14 -1.52 -4.16 3.44
C ASP A 14 -0.31 -5.01 3.00
N LYS A 15 -0.55 -6.14 2.33
CA LYS A 15 0.50 -7.01 1.82
C LYS A 15 1.32 -6.34 0.71
N VAL A 16 0.66 -5.67 -0.23
CA VAL A 16 1.33 -4.93 -1.32
C VAL A 16 2.16 -3.79 -0.74
N LEU A 17 1.57 -2.91 0.07
CA LEU A 17 2.23 -1.71 0.59
C LEU A 17 3.43 -1.99 1.51
N LYS A 18 3.46 -3.16 2.19
CA LYS A 18 4.64 -3.62 2.94
C LYS A 18 5.89 -3.80 2.08
N GLY A 19 5.74 -4.05 0.78
CA GLY A 19 6.87 -4.12 -0.15
C GLY A 19 7.44 -2.75 -0.54
N PHE A 20 6.67 -1.67 -0.32
CA PHE A 20 6.99 -0.33 -0.81
C PHE A 20 7.28 0.68 0.31
N GLY A 21 7.08 0.31 1.57
CA GLY A 21 7.25 1.23 2.69
C GLY A 21 6.93 0.64 4.06
N PHE A 22 6.74 1.53 5.03
CA PHE A 22 6.48 1.19 6.43
C PHE A 22 5.05 1.55 6.82
N ARG A 23 4.41 0.67 7.57
CA ARG A 23 3.08 0.92 8.13
C ARG A 23 3.21 1.85 9.34
N ILE A 24 2.58 3.02 9.27
CA ILE A 24 2.59 4.01 10.37
C ILE A 24 1.31 3.91 11.20
N GLN A 25 0.16 3.61 10.58
CA GLN A 25 -1.11 3.41 11.28
C GLN A 25 -1.93 2.28 10.62
N LYS A 26 -3.09 1.95 11.21
CA LYS A 26 -3.98 0.90 10.70
C LYS A 26 -4.28 1.06 9.19
N SER A 27 -4.41 2.28 8.72
CA SER A 27 -4.74 2.59 7.34
C SER A 27 -3.80 3.63 6.68
N VAL A 28 -2.57 3.72 7.19
CA VAL A 28 -1.58 4.68 6.70
C VAL A 28 -0.22 4.01 6.56
N PHE A 29 0.34 4.10 5.36
CA PHE A 29 1.71 3.70 5.05
C PHE A 29 2.50 4.92 4.59
N GLU A 30 3.75 4.98 5.02
CA GLU A 30 4.74 5.89 4.47
C GLU A 30 5.60 5.10 3.47
N CYS A 31 5.48 5.44 2.19
CA CYS A 31 6.24 4.81 1.11
C CYS A 31 7.17 5.85 0.48
N ARG A 32 8.46 5.52 0.38
CA ARG A 32 9.42 6.31 -0.39
C ARG A 32 9.52 5.72 -1.78
N LEU A 33 8.73 6.26 -2.70
CA LEU A 33 8.65 5.78 -4.07
C LEU A 33 9.47 6.68 -4.99
N ASP A 34 10.34 6.07 -5.80
CA ASP A 34 10.81 6.69 -7.03
C ASP A 34 9.78 6.47 -8.16
N ARG A 35 10.01 7.05 -9.34
CA ARG A 35 9.08 6.89 -10.48
C ARG A 35 8.83 5.43 -10.84
N LYS A 36 9.85 4.58 -10.79
CA LYS A 36 9.75 3.17 -11.18
C LYS A 36 8.87 2.41 -10.19
N ASN A 37 9.13 2.56 -8.90
CA ASN A 37 8.38 1.89 -7.84
C ASN A 37 6.93 2.38 -7.78
N ARG A 38 6.70 3.65 -8.12
CA ARG A 38 5.35 4.22 -8.24
C ARG A 38 4.57 3.60 -9.39
N ASP A 39 5.20 3.42 -10.54
CA ASP A 39 4.55 2.80 -11.70
C ASP A 39 4.32 1.30 -11.50
N GLU A 40 5.19 0.63 -10.74
CA GLU A 40 5.01 -0.76 -10.33
C GLU A 40 3.84 -0.92 -9.35
N LEU A 41 3.74 -0.06 -8.33
CA LEU A 41 2.62 -0.07 -7.39
C LEU A 41 1.27 0.10 -8.09
N ILE A 42 1.19 0.99 -9.09
CA ILE A 42 -0.05 1.23 -9.85
C ILE A 42 -0.45 0.03 -10.71
N LYS A 43 0.48 -0.83 -11.11
CA LYS A 43 0.16 -2.06 -11.86
C LYS A 43 -0.34 -3.19 -10.97
N GLU A 44 0.08 -3.20 -9.71
CA GLU A 44 -0.28 -4.21 -8.71
C GLU A 44 -1.63 -3.93 -8.01
N THR A 45 -2.19 -2.73 -8.20
CA THR A 45 -3.46 -2.29 -7.59
C THR A 45 -4.57 -2.26 -8.63
#